data_AF-A0A9P3LAK9-F1
#
_entry.id   AF-A0A9P3LAK9-F1
#
_cell.length_a   1.000
_cell.length_b   1.000
_cell.length_c   1.000
_cell.angle_alpha   90.00
_cell.angle_beta   90.00
_cell.angle_gamma   90.00
#
_symmetry.space_group_name_H-M   'P 1'
#
loop_
_entity.id
_entity.type
_entity.pdbx_description
1 polymer ?
#
loop_
_entity_poly.entity_id
_entity_poly.type
_entity_poly.pdbx_seq_one_letter_code
_entity_poly.pdbx_strand_id
1 'polypeptide(L)'
;MLVSPLTAPFMIIPVIPNLPFFFCVWRSWSHYKAYKASSYLEQLLDQGAIVAEPSSELDTVYTKYARASEKVSPTPDTAEPSNGQDLDSDASSTPLEEPDDLAHRHLLLTRDAVPELSAALELKPDSTFATDMYRALEQANIRLKAAEPDMTKG
;
A
#
# COMPACT_ATOMS: atom_id res chain seq x y z
N MET A 1 -58.73 11.37 -12.56
CA MET A 1 -57.49 12.01 -12.07
C MET A 1 -56.77 11.05 -11.15
N LEU A 2 -55.85 10.21 -11.66
CA LEU A 2 -55.17 9.21 -10.82
C LEU A 2 -53.71 8.97 -11.28
N VAL A 3 -52.97 10.05 -11.58
CA VAL A 3 -51.55 9.98 -11.99
C VAL A 3 -50.60 10.48 -10.89
N SER A 4 -51.06 10.62 -9.65
CA SER A 4 -50.20 11.04 -8.54
C SER A 4 -50.30 10.09 -7.36
N PRO A 5 -49.56 8.97 -7.45
CA PRO A 5 -48.73 8.60 -6.30
C PRO A 5 -47.31 8.15 -6.70
N LEU A 6 -46.88 8.34 -7.97
CA LEU A 6 -45.54 7.94 -8.41
C LEU A 6 -44.50 9.08 -8.33
N THR A 7 -44.95 10.33 -8.22
CA THR A 7 -44.08 11.52 -8.09
C THR A 7 -43.88 11.97 -6.64
N ALA A 8 -44.63 11.40 -5.69
CA ALA A 8 -44.51 11.65 -4.26
C ALA A 8 -43.08 11.44 -3.70
N PRO A 9 -42.30 10.40 -4.09
CA PRO A 9 -40.95 10.24 -3.56
C PRO A 9 -39.97 11.30 -4.07
N PHE A 10 -40.22 11.92 -5.23
CA PHE A 10 -39.41 13.02 -5.77
C PHE A 10 -39.71 14.37 -5.11
N MET A 11 -40.88 14.52 -4.47
CA MET A 11 -41.28 15.76 -3.79
C MET A 11 -40.85 15.82 -2.31
N ILE A 12 -40.43 14.68 -1.73
CA ILE A 12 -39.83 14.58 -0.37
C ILE A 12 -38.31 14.81 -0.39
N ILE A 13 -37.69 14.79 -1.57
CA ILE A 13 -36.28 15.10 -1.81
C ILE A 13 -35.81 16.53 -1.45
N PRO A 14 -36.62 17.62 -1.44
CA PRO A 14 -36.09 18.97 -1.26
C PRO A 14 -36.10 19.50 0.18
N VAL A 15 -36.36 18.71 1.23
CA VAL A 15 -36.40 19.22 2.63
C VAL A 15 -35.24 18.73 3.51
N ILE A 16 -34.72 17.53 3.26
CA ILE A 16 -33.46 17.06 3.85
C ILE A 16 -32.63 16.57 2.67
N PRO A 17 -31.52 17.23 2.30
CA PRO A 17 -30.70 16.73 1.22
C PRO A 17 -30.32 15.29 1.58
N ASN A 18 -30.66 14.34 0.72
CA ASN A 18 -30.39 12.92 0.92
C ASN A 18 -28.88 12.62 0.71
N LEU A 19 -28.06 13.33 1.48
CA LEU A 19 -26.62 13.21 1.64
C LEU A 19 -26.19 11.78 1.98
N PRO A 20 -26.86 11.03 2.89
CA PRO A 20 -26.45 9.65 3.17
C PRO A 20 -26.63 8.73 1.94
N PHE A 21 -27.74 8.85 1.18
CA PHE A 21 -27.90 8.07 -0.04
C PHE A 21 -26.92 8.49 -1.14
N PHE A 22 -26.73 9.79 -1.35
CA PHE A 22 -25.76 10.28 -2.35
C PHE A 22 -24.34 9.82 -2.00
N PHE A 23 -23.98 9.84 -0.72
CA PHE A 23 -22.71 9.29 -0.24
C PHE A 23 -22.60 7.79 -0.54
N CYS A 24 -23.64 6.99 -0.26
CA CYS A 24 -23.63 5.56 -0.58
C CYS A 24 -23.50 5.30 -2.08
N VAL A 25 -24.26 6.00 -2.92
CA VAL A 25 -24.18 5.88 -4.38
C VAL A 25 -22.80 6.30 -4.89
N TRP A 26 -22.26 7.41 -4.39
CA TRP A 26 -20.93 7.87 -4.73
C TRP A 26 -19.85 6.86 -4.30
N ARG A 27 -19.98 6.26 -3.11
CA ARG A 27 -19.04 5.25 -2.59
C ARG A 27 -19.11 3.98 -3.42
N SER A 28 -20.31 3.48 -3.75
CA SER A 28 -20.50 2.35 -4.67
C SER A 28 -19.94 2.64 -6.06
N TRP A 29 -20.13 3.85 -6.60
CA TRP A 29 -19.54 4.26 -7.87
C TRP A 29 -18.02 4.31 -7.83
N SER A 30 -17.43 4.84 -6.75
CA SER A 30 -15.98 4.87 -6.54
C SER A 30 -15.39 3.45 -6.49
N HIS A 31 -16.03 2.54 -5.75
CA HIS A 31 -15.63 1.13 -5.70
C HIS A 31 -15.79 0.44 -7.06
N TYR A 32 -16.89 0.68 -7.77
CA TYR A 32 -17.07 0.15 -9.13
C TYR A 32 -15.99 0.65 -10.09
N LYS A 33 -15.65 1.94 -10.02
CA LYS A 33 -14.58 2.54 -10.83
C LYS A 33 -13.22 1.93 -10.51
N ALA A 34 -12.90 1.73 -9.22
CA ALA A 34 -11.66 1.09 -8.79
C ALA A 34 -11.58 -0.38 -9.26
N TYR A 35 -12.68 -1.13 -9.14
CA TYR A 35 -12.78 -2.50 -9.66
C TYR A 35 -12.54 -2.55 -11.17
N LYS A 36 -13.20 -1.67 -11.94
CA LYS A 36 -13.02 -1.59 -13.40
C LYS A 36 -11.61 -1.18 -13.79
N ALA A 37 -10.98 -0.28 -13.04
CA ALA A 37 -9.58 0.11 -13.27
C ALA A 37 -8.62 -1.07 -13.03
N SER A 38 -8.85 -1.85 -11.97
CA SER A 38 -8.04 -3.03 -11.66
C SER A 38 -8.20 -4.11 -12.73
N SER A 39 -9.43 -4.38 -13.17
CA SER A 39 -9.70 -5.32 -14.27
C SER A 39 -9.06 -4.89 -15.59
N TYR A 40 -8.99 -3.59 -15.88
CA TYR A 40 -8.27 -3.10 -17.07
C TYR A 40 -6.76 -3.30 -16.96
N LEU A 41 -6.20 -3.10 -15.76
CA LEU A 41 -4.77 -3.33 -15.51
C LEU A 41 -4.40 -4.80 -15.68
N GLU A 42 -5.25 -5.71 -15.21
CA GLU A 42 -5.10 -7.16 -15.41
C GLU A 42 -5.09 -7.53 -16.91
N GLN A 43 -6.06 -7.01 -17.67
CA GLN A 43 -6.10 -7.21 -19.12
C GLN A 43 -4.85 -6.69 -19.83
N LEU A 44 -4.31 -5.55 -19.39
CA LEU A 44 -3.11 -4.96 -19.96
C LEU A 44 -1.86 -5.82 -19.66
N LEU A 45 -1.84 -6.45 -18.49
CA LEU A 45 -0.80 -7.38 -18.09
C LEU A 45 -0.88 -8.69 -18.88
N ASP A 46 -2.08 -9.25 -19.05
CA ASP A 46 -2.34 -10.45 -19.86
C ASP A 46 -1.94 -10.25 -21.34
N GLN A 47 -2.13 -9.05 -21.86
CA GLN A 47 -1.70 -8.66 -23.20
C GLN A 47 -0.18 -8.46 -23.32
N GLY A 48 0.55 -8.52 -22.21
CA GLY A 48 2.00 -8.29 -22.16
C GLY A 48 2.41 -6.85 -22.48
N ALA A 49 1.49 -5.88 -22.36
CA ALA A 49 1.78 -4.48 -22.65
C ALA A 49 2.56 -3.80 -21.53
N ILE A 50 2.61 -4.39 -20.34
CA ILE A 50 3.48 -3.99 -19.22
C ILE A 50 4.53 -5.08 -19.04
N VAL A 51 5.80 -4.74 -19.22
CA VAL A 51 6.93 -5.64 -18.99
C VAL A 51 7.69 -5.16 -17.76
N ALA A 52 7.83 -6.03 -16.77
CA ALA A 52 8.68 -5.75 -15.61
C ALA A 52 10.15 -5.76 -16.06
N GLU A 53 10.83 -4.64 -15.90
CA GLU A 53 12.24 -4.49 -16.25
C GLU A 53 13.10 -4.46 -14.97
N PRO A 54 14.12 -5.33 -14.86
CA PRO A 54 15.06 -5.27 -13.75
C PRO A 54 15.97 -4.04 -13.89
N SER A 55 16.10 -3.26 -12.83
CA SER A 55 16.93 -2.05 -12.80
C SER A 55 18.13 -2.21 -11.86
N SER A 56 19.33 -2.36 -12.41
CA SER A 56 20.57 -2.49 -11.63
C SER A 56 20.89 -1.27 -10.76
N GLU A 57 20.40 -0.09 -11.16
CA GLU A 57 20.55 1.15 -10.40
C GLU A 57 19.80 1.09 -9.07
N LEU A 58 18.55 0.63 -9.07
CA LEU A 58 17.78 0.46 -7.83
C LEU A 58 18.37 -0.64 -6.94
N ASP A 59 18.86 -1.74 -7.51
CA ASP A 59 19.52 -2.81 -6.75
C ASP A 59 20.74 -2.30 -5.97
N THR A 60 21.50 -1.38 -6.58
CA THR A 60 22.65 -0.73 -5.94
C THR A 60 22.21 0.15 -4.77
N VAL A 61 21.13 0.91 -4.94
CA VAL A 61 20.55 1.73 -3.87
C VAL A 61 20.05 0.84 -2.74
N TYR A 62 19.27 -0.19 -3.03
CA TYR A 62 18.75 -1.13 -2.01
C TYR A 62 19.88 -1.79 -1.21
N THR A 63 20.90 -2.33 -1.88
CA THR A 63 22.02 -3.01 -1.19
C THR A 63 22.86 -2.07 -0.34
N LYS A 64 23.01 -0.80 -0.74
CA LYS A 64 23.72 0.23 0.02
C LYS A 64 23.00 0.58 1.31
N TYR A 65 21.69 0.78 1.26
CA TYR A 65 20.90 1.22 2.42
C TYR A 65 20.41 0.06 3.31
N ALA A 66 20.26 -1.15 2.77
CA ALA A 66 19.98 -2.35 3.56
C ALA A 66 21.10 -2.62 4.60
N ARG A 67 22.37 -2.53 4.19
CA ARG A 67 23.52 -2.69 5.11
C ARG A 67 23.62 -1.58 6.16
N ALA A 68 23.12 -0.38 5.87
CA ALA A 68 23.06 0.70 6.84
C ALA A 68 22.00 0.41 7.93
N SER A 69 20.94 -0.30 7.57
CA SER A 69 19.91 -0.79 8.49
C SER A 69 20.45 -1.88 9.43
N GLU A 70 21.21 -2.84 8.89
CA GLU A 70 21.81 -3.94 9.67
C GLU A 70 22.90 -3.47 10.66
N LYS A 71 23.64 -2.39 10.34
CA LYS A 71 24.69 -1.86 11.24
C LYS A 71 24.19 -1.41 12.62
N VAL A 72 22.88 -1.38 12.86
CA VAL A 72 22.26 -1.04 14.14
C VAL A 72 21.93 -2.29 15.00
N SER A 73 22.07 -3.52 14.47
CA SER A 73 21.78 -4.75 15.22
C SER A 73 22.92 -5.77 15.12
N PRO A 74 23.56 -6.19 16.23
CA PRO A 74 24.64 -7.18 16.17
C PRO A 74 24.11 -8.58 16.47
N THR A 75 23.93 -9.45 15.46
CA THR A 75 24.35 -10.88 15.48
C THR A 75 24.04 -11.57 14.14
N PRO A 76 24.89 -12.51 13.66
CA PRO A 76 24.73 -13.19 12.37
C PRO A 76 24.02 -14.54 12.53
N ASP A 77 23.22 -14.96 11.54
CA ASP A 77 23.49 -16.22 10.82
C ASP A 77 22.50 -16.52 9.67
N THR A 78 23.12 -16.90 8.55
CA THR A 78 22.73 -17.96 7.58
C THR A 78 21.38 -17.90 6.85
N ALA A 79 21.48 -17.61 5.55
CA ALA A 79 20.43 -17.75 4.54
C ALA A 79 20.14 -19.22 4.18
N GLU A 80 18.88 -19.53 3.83
CA GLU A 80 18.51 -20.37 2.67
C GLU A 80 17.01 -20.19 2.28
N PRO A 81 16.61 -20.54 1.05
CA PRO A 81 15.39 -20.03 0.39
C PRO A 81 14.20 -20.99 0.50
N SER A 82 12.99 -20.44 0.57
CA SER A 82 11.74 -21.19 0.42
C SER A 82 10.81 -20.49 -0.57
N ASN A 83 10.27 -21.29 -1.49
CA ASN A 83 9.53 -20.93 -2.68
C ASN A 83 8.05 -21.27 -2.49
N GLY A 84 7.16 -20.34 -2.89
CA GLY A 84 5.82 -20.65 -3.41
C GLY A 84 4.61 -20.48 -2.48
N GLN A 85 3.54 -19.91 -3.08
CA GLN A 85 2.11 -20.01 -2.73
C GLN A 85 1.58 -19.05 -1.63
N ASP A 86 0.47 -18.33 -1.75
CA ASP A 86 -0.60 -18.16 -2.75
C ASP A 86 -1.18 -16.74 -2.58
N LEU A 87 -1.61 -16.10 -3.68
CA LEU A 87 -2.18 -14.75 -3.67
C LEU A 87 -3.70 -14.81 -3.49
N ASP A 88 -4.18 -14.77 -2.25
CA ASP A 88 -5.56 -14.40 -1.95
C ASP A 88 -5.62 -12.91 -1.59
N SER A 89 -6.23 -12.13 -2.49
CA SER A 89 -6.54 -10.72 -2.29
C SER A 89 -7.70 -10.57 -1.31
N ASP A 90 -7.40 -10.29 -0.04
CA ASP A 90 -8.34 -9.62 0.84
C ASP A 90 -7.73 -8.33 1.42
N ALA A 91 -8.17 -7.21 0.85
CA ALA A 91 -7.70 -5.89 1.24
C ALA A 91 -8.39 -5.49 2.56
N SER A 92 -7.59 -5.46 3.64
CA SER A 92 -7.91 -4.91 4.97
C SER A 92 -8.26 -5.93 6.07
N SER A 93 -7.49 -7.01 6.17
CA SER A 93 -7.19 -7.59 7.48
C SER A 93 -5.71 -7.94 7.56
N THR A 94 -5.02 -7.41 8.57
CA THR A 94 -3.65 -7.80 8.91
C THR A 94 -3.70 -9.29 9.26
N PRO A 95 -3.01 -10.19 8.52
CA PRO A 95 -2.91 -11.57 8.94
C PRO A 95 -2.24 -11.61 10.32
N LEU A 96 -2.82 -12.38 11.24
CA LEU A 96 -2.12 -12.79 12.46
C LEU A 96 -1.00 -13.74 11.99
N GLU A 97 0.13 -13.16 11.61
CA GLU A 97 1.32 -13.92 11.18
C GLU A 97 1.93 -14.65 12.40
N GLU A 98 2.33 -15.89 12.15
CA GLU A 98 2.97 -16.81 13.10
C GLU A 98 4.20 -16.15 13.78
N PRO A 99 4.53 -16.53 15.02
CA PRO A 99 5.57 -15.87 15.83
C PRO A 99 6.99 -15.94 15.25
N ASP A 100 7.26 -16.80 14.26
CA ASP A 100 8.60 -17.00 13.66
C ASP A 100 8.95 -15.91 12.63
N ASP A 101 7.95 -15.33 11.95
CA ASP A 101 8.15 -14.25 10.96
C ASP A 101 8.43 -12.88 11.59
N LEU A 102 8.16 -12.71 12.89
CA LEU A 102 8.39 -11.45 13.60
C LEU A 102 9.88 -11.13 13.79
N ALA A 103 10.74 -12.14 13.84
CA ALA A 103 12.17 -11.97 14.10
C ALA A 103 12.93 -11.27 12.94
N HIS A 104 12.38 -11.30 11.72
CA HIS A 104 13.06 -10.82 10.51
C HIS A 104 12.49 -9.52 9.93
N ARG A 105 11.49 -8.92 10.59
CA ARG A 105 10.87 -7.67 10.12
C ARG A 105 11.79 -6.48 10.38
N HIS A 106 12.61 -6.15 9.39
CA HIS A 106 13.46 -4.97 9.40
C HIS A 106 13.17 -4.09 8.17
N LEU A 107 13.55 -2.81 8.28
CA LEU A 107 13.27 -1.83 7.23
C LEU A 107 14.44 -1.81 6.23
N LEU A 108 14.16 -2.08 4.95
CA LEU A 108 15.18 -2.18 3.90
C LEU A 108 15.79 -0.83 3.46
N LEU A 109 15.02 0.25 3.57
CA LEU A 109 15.38 1.59 3.08
C LEU A 109 15.41 2.62 4.21
N THR A 110 16.52 3.29 4.45
CA THR A 110 16.54 4.42 5.41
C THR A 110 16.06 5.71 4.76
N ARG A 111 15.78 6.73 5.59
CA ARG A 111 15.38 8.07 5.09
C ARG A 111 16.41 8.67 4.14
N ASP A 112 17.68 8.32 4.31
CA ASP A 112 18.79 8.82 3.48
C ASP A 112 18.76 8.30 2.04
N ALA A 113 17.98 7.25 1.75
CA ALA A 113 17.82 6.68 0.41
C ALA A 113 16.87 7.48 -0.49
N VAL A 114 15.95 8.25 0.10
CA VAL A 114 14.90 8.99 -0.62
C VAL A 114 15.46 9.97 -1.67
N PRO A 115 16.47 10.81 -1.38
CA PRO A 115 17.03 11.69 -2.40
C PRO A 115 17.71 10.92 -3.54
N GLU A 116 18.43 9.82 -3.24
CA GLU A 116 19.06 8.99 -4.28
C GLU A 116 18.01 8.30 -5.17
N LEU A 117 16.92 7.79 -4.58
CA LEU A 117 15.79 7.23 -5.33
C LEU A 117 15.11 8.26 -6.22
N SER A 118 14.92 9.49 -5.74
CA SER A 118 14.31 10.55 -6.54
C SER A 118 15.15 10.92 -7.77
N ALA A 119 16.48 10.86 -7.64
CA ALA A 119 17.41 11.09 -8.74
C ALA A 119 17.44 9.92 -9.72
N ALA A 120 17.50 8.68 -9.21
CA ALA A 120 17.52 7.46 -10.03
C ALA A 120 16.23 7.27 -10.84
N LEU A 121 15.08 7.70 -10.30
CA LEU A 121 13.78 7.63 -10.97
C LEU A 121 13.51 8.84 -11.88
N GLU A 122 14.49 9.74 -12.07
CA GLU A 122 14.37 10.97 -12.87
C GLU A 122 13.14 11.83 -12.52
N LEU A 123 12.75 11.82 -11.24
CA LEU A 123 11.53 12.48 -10.81
C LEU A 123 11.72 14.00 -10.77
N LYS A 124 10.65 14.73 -11.10
CA LYS A 124 10.64 16.18 -11.03
C LYS A 124 10.91 16.63 -9.58
N PRO A 125 11.72 17.69 -9.36
CA PRO A 125 12.00 18.22 -8.01
C PRO A 125 10.73 18.67 -7.25
N ASP A 126 9.68 19.07 -7.97
CA ASP A 126 8.40 19.49 -7.37
C ASP A 126 7.42 18.31 -7.14
N SER A 127 7.87 17.06 -7.31
CA SER A 127 7.02 15.88 -7.11
C SER A 127 6.73 15.63 -5.63
N THR A 128 5.57 15.03 -5.32
CA THR A 128 5.20 14.64 -3.95
C THR A 128 5.97 13.42 -3.45
N PHE A 129 6.79 12.80 -4.31
CA PHE A 129 7.45 11.53 -4.06
C PHE A 129 8.24 11.50 -2.76
N ALA A 130 9.11 12.49 -2.52
CA ALA A 130 9.93 12.50 -1.31
C ALA A 130 9.08 12.59 -0.04
N THR A 131 8.06 13.45 -0.04
CA THR A 131 7.12 13.60 1.07
C THR A 131 6.35 12.30 1.34
N ASP A 132 5.85 11.66 0.29
CA ASP A 132 5.12 10.40 0.39
C ASP A 132 6.02 9.26 0.88
N MET A 133 7.27 9.20 0.41
CA MET A 133 8.28 8.23 0.88
C MET A 133 8.64 8.44 2.35
N TYR A 134 8.88 9.67 2.79
CA TYR A 134 9.15 9.93 4.21
C TYR A 134 7.97 9.53 5.10
N ARG A 135 6.74 9.75 4.64
CA ARG A 135 5.53 9.34 5.35
C ARG A 135 5.40 7.81 5.39
N ALA A 136 5.63 7.13 4.27
CA ALA A 136 5.57 5.68 4.17
C ALA A 136 6.60 5.00 5.08
N LEU A 137 7.84 5.52 5.10
CA LEU A 137 8.90 5.04 5.99
C LEU A 137 8.52 5.19 7.47
N GLU A 138 7.91 6.31 7.85
CA GLU A 138 7.41 6.50 9.22
C GLU A 138 6.31 5.50 9.56
N GLN A 139 5.36 5.30 8.65
CA GLN A 139 4.27 4.34 8.85
C GLN A 139 4.79 2.90 8.95
N ALA A 140 5.80 2.53 8.16
CA ALA A 140 6.45 1.23 8.26
C ALA A 140 7.16 1.07 9.60
N ASN A 141 7.91 2.09 10.04
CA ASN A 141 8.61 2.08 11.32
C ASN A 141 7.64 1.97 12.52
N ILE A 142 6.50 2.68 12.48
CA ILE A 142 5.45 2.56 13.50
C ILE A 142 4.90 1.13 13.56
N ARG A 143 4.68 0.49 12.40
CA ARG A 143 4.20 -0.91 12.34
C ARG A 143 5.22 -1.89 12.90
N LEU A 144 6.51 -1.69 12.61
CA LEU A 144 7.59 -2.52 13.16
C LEU A 144 7.62 -2.44 14.69
N LYS A 145 7.60 -1.22 15.25
CA LYS A 145 7.59 -1.01 16.71
C LYS A 145 6.34 -1.54 17.39
N ALA A 146 5.19 -1.48 16.72
CA ALA A 146 3.94 -2.04 17.26
C ALA A 146 3.91 -3.57 17.21
N ALA A 147 4.69 -4.18 16.32
CA ALA A 147 4.80 -5.62 16.16
C ALA A 147 5.87 -6.25 17.08
N GLU A 148 6.80 -5.46 17.62
CA GLU A 148 7.79 -5.91 18.61
C GLU A 148 7.08 -6.15 19.97
N PRO A 149 6.98 -7.42 20.44
CA PRO A 149 6.35 -7.70 21.72
C PRO A 149 7.19 -7.11 22.86
N ASP A 150 6.55 -6.32 23.73
CA ASP A 150 7.12 -5.74 24.96
C ASP A 150 7.62 -6.84 25.91
N MET A 151 8.86 -7.31 25.69
CA MET A 151 9.56 -8.27 26.55
C MET A 151 10.01 -7.66 27.89
N THR A 152 9.70 -6.38 28.15
CA THR A 152 10.14 -5.66 29.36
C THR A 152 9.12 -5.58 30.49
N LYS A 153 8.01 -6.32 30.42
CA LYS A 153 7.09 -6.51 31.56
C LYS A 153 7.20 -7.93 32.12
N GLY A 154 8.22 -8.13 32.95
CA GLY A 154 8.36 -9.24 33.89
C GLY A 154 8.53 -8.71 35.30
#